data_AF-A0A973PWD0-F1
#
_entry.id   AF-A0A973PWD0-F1
#
_cell.length_a   1.000
_cell.length_b   1.000
_cell.length_c   1.000
_cell.angle_alpha   90.00
_cell.angle_beta   90.00
_cell.angle_gamma   90.00
#
_symmetry.space_group_name_H-M   'P 1'
#
loop_
_entity.id
_entity.type
_entity.pdbx_description
1 polymer ?
#
loop_
_entity_poly.entity_id
_entity_poly.type
_entity_poly.pdbx_seq_one_letter_code
_entity_poly.pdbx_strand_id
1 'polypeptide(L)'
;MGKRRADAETRRDAEFEAFTAGAAGRLLHTATLLTGDREQAEKLLTATLARTYADWLRMRSDDPYDEARAELVRRFAYRPWWRRPRGGVLDRLTPQERLVVTMRYFEGVAEEQTAAQLGLPADRVRAICARATATLRSRRGAGPGPAP
;
A
#
# COMPACT_ATOMS: atom_id res chain seq x y z
N MET A 1 -17.62 2.01 37.68
CA MET A 1 -17.56 1.34 36.36
C MET A 1 -16.61 2.00 35.35
N GLY A 2 -16.14 3.25 35.53
CA GLY A 2 -15.33 3.98 34.53
C GLY A 2 -13.83 3.61 34.45
N LYS A 3 -13.22 3.13 35.55
CA LYS A 3 -11.78 2.83 35.60
C LYS A 3 -11.35 1.75 34.59
N ARG A 4 -12.10 0.65 34.50
CA ARG A 4 -11.82 -0.45 33.55
C ARG A 4 -11.85 -0.04 32.08
N ARG A 5 -12.66 0.96 31.71
CA ARG A 5 -12.74 1.46 30.33
C ARG A 5 -11.56 2.37 30.00
N ALA A 6 -11.18 3.27 30.92
CA ALA A 6 -10.01 4.12 30.77
C ALA A 6 -8.69 3.30 30.72
N ASP A 7 -8.60 2.24 31.51
CA ASP A 7 -7.46 1.31 31.49
C ASP A 7 -7.38 0.56 30.15
N ALA A 8 -8.53 0.14 29.59
CA ALA A 8 -8.61 -0.51 28.28
C ALA A 8 -8.27 0.45 27.11
N GLU A 9 -8.70 1.71 27.20
CA GLU A 9 -8.35 2.75 26.22
C GLU A 9 -6.85 3.04 26.25
N THR A 10 -6.26 3.23 27.42
CA THR A 10 -4.80 3.43 27.57
C THR A 10 -4.00 2.26 27.01
N ARG A 11 -4.42 1.02 27.30
CA ARG A 11 -3.76 -0.18 26.77
C ARG A 11 -3.83 -0.26 25.24
N ARG A 12 -5.01 0.03 24.68
CA ARG A 12 -5.20 0.08 23.22
C ARG A 12 -4.25 1.07 22.57
N ASP A 13 -4.13 2.26 23.16
CA ASP A 13 -3.32 3.34 22.62
C ASP A 13 -1.83 2.95 22.61
N ALA A 14 -1.35 2.34 23.69
CA ALA A 14 0.02 1.83 23.77
C ALA A 14 0.29 0.68 22.77
N GLU A 15 -0.65 -0.27 22.61
CA GLU A 15 -0.52 -1.35 21.62
C GLU A 15 -0.49 -0.81 20.18
N PHE A 16 -1.36 0.16 19.89
CA PHE A 16 -1.39 0.79 18.57
C PHE A 16 -0.16 1.67 18.30
N GLU A 17 0.35 2.37 19.31
CA GLU A 17 1.58 3.13 19.22
C GLU A 17 2.77 2.22 18.89
N ALA A 18 2.91 1.09 19.61
CA ALA A 18 3.95 0.11 19.34
C ALA A 18 3.85 -0.48 17.92
N PHE A 19 2.63 -0.81 17.48
CA PHE A 19 2.39 -1.22 16.10
C PHE A 19 2.80 -0.13 15.10
N THR A 20 2.36 1.10 15.31
CA THR A 20 2.64 2.23 14.42
C THR A 20 4.14 2.49 14.32
N ALA A 21 4.86 2.44 15.44
CA ALA A 21 6.31 2.59 15.47
C ALA A 21 7.04 1.55 14.60
N GLY A 22 6.54 0.30 14.56
CA GLY A 22 7.11 -0.75 13.71
C GLY A 22 6.62 -0.75 12.25
N ALA A 23 5.36 -0.38 12.01
CA ALA A 23 4.71 -0.54 10.72
C ALA A 23 4.69 0.72 9.84
N ALA A 24 4.67 1.92 10.43
CA ALA A 24 4.41 3.17 9.71
C ALA A 24 5.41 3.44 8.60
N GLY A 25 6.70 3.15 8.80
CA GLY A 25 7.73 3.33 7.78
C GLY A 25 7.49 2.47 6.53
N ARG A 26 7.14 1.19 6.73
CA ARG A 26 6.86 0.25 5.63
C ARG A 26 5.57 0.64 4.90
N LEU A 27 4.50 0.95 5.64
CA LEU A 27 3.24 1.44 5.07
C LEU A 27 3.41 2.76 4.30
N LEU A 28 4.25 3.68 4.79
CA LEU A 28 4.58 4.93 4.10
C LEU A 28 5.30 4.66 2.78
N HIS A 29 6.23 3.71 2.76
CA HIS A 29 6.95 3.34 1.54
C HIS A 29 5.98 2.75 0.51
N THR A 30 5.10 1.85 0.94
CA THR A 30 4.02 1.31 0.11
C THR A 30 3.13 2.41 -0.44
N ALA A 31 2.66 3.34 0.40
CA ALA A 31 1.88 4.49 -0.05
C ALA A 31 2.64 5.33 -1.09
N THR A 32 3.94 5.56 -0.88
CA THR A 32 4.80 6.33 -1.78
C THR A 32 4.92 5.66 -3.16
N LEU A 33 5.06 4.33 -3.21
CA LEU A 33 5.09 3.58 -4.45
C LEU A 33 3.74 3.65 -5.20
N LEU A 34 2.62 3.64 -4.48
CA LEU A 34 1.28 3.71 -5.05
C LEU A 34 0.95 5.12 -5.59
N THR A 35 1.27 6.18 -4.84
CA THR A 35 0.91 7.55 -5.19
C THR A 35 1.93 8.22 -6.11
N GLY A 36 3.22 7.90 -5.96
CA GLY A 36 4.33 8.62 -6.60
C GLY A 36 4.44 10.09 -6.18
N ASP A 37 3.87 10.44 -5.02
CA ASP A 37 3.83 11.78 -4.47
C ASP A 37 3.79 11.70 -2.94
N ARG A 38 4.76 12.38 -2.29
CA ARG A 38 4.98 12.26 -0.84
C ARG A 38 3.80 12.76 -0.03
N GLU A 39 3.24 13.90 -0.41
CA GLU A 39 2.11 14.50 0.32
C GLU A 39 0.86 13.61 0.22
N GLN A 40 0.59 13.04 -0.96
CA GLN A 40 -0.48 12.07 -1.14
C GLN A 40 -0.21 10.77 -0.37
N ALA A 41 1.04 10.31 -0.31
CA ALA A 41 1.41 9.12 0.44
C ALA A 41 1.17 9.29 1.94
N GLU A 42 1.60 10.42 2.51
CA GLU A 42 1.38 10.76 3.91
C GLU A 42 -0.12 10.87 4.23
N LYS A 43 -0.90 11.55 3.37
CA LYS A 43 -2.37 11.61 3.53
C LYS A 43 -3.03 10.23 3.49
N LEU A 44 -2.59 9.37 2.57
CA LEU A 44 -3.10 8.00 2.46
C LEU A 44 -2.74 7.18 3.72
N LEU A 45 -1.52 7.29 4.21
CA LEU A 45 -1.06 6.62 5.42
C LEU A 45 -1.86 7.07 6.64
N THR A 46 -1.95 8.38 6.89
CA THR A 46 -2.69 8.94 8.04
C THR A 46 -4.13 8.47 8.03
N ALA A 47 -4.77 8.49 6.86
CA ALA A 47 -6.16 8.05 6.74
C ALA A 47 -6.31 6.54 6.95
N THR A 48 -5.33 5.74 6.55
CA THR A 48 -5.27 4.29 6.81
C THR A 48 -5.11 4.03 8.31
N LEU A 49 -4.09 4.59 8.94
CA LEU A 49 -3.80 4.42 10.37
C LEU A 49 -4.97 4.88 11.25
N ALA A 50 -5.65 5.98 10.90
CA ALA A 50 -6.84 6.43 11.60
C ALA A 50 -7.98 5.40 11.55
N ARG A 51 -8.16 4.74 10.40
CA ARG A 51 -9.16 3.66 10.26
C ARG A 51 -8.73 2.40 11.00
N THR A 52 -7.46 2.03 10.87
CA THR A 52 -6.88 0.89 11.59
C THR A 52 -7.05 1.06 13.10
N TYR A 53 -6.79 2.25 13.64
CA TYR A 53 -7.03 2.57 15.06
C TYR A 53 -8.51 2.47 15.45
N ALA A 54 -9.41 3.01 14.62
CA ALA A 54 -10.85 2.94 14.87
C ALA A 54 -11.38 1.50 14.93
N ASP A 55 -10.82 0.60 14.11
CA ASP A 55 -11.19 -0.81 14.06
C ASP A 55 -10.30 -1.70 14.96
N TRP A 56 -9.28 -1.15 15.64
CA TRP A 56 -8.22 -1.89 16.34
C TRP A 56 -8.75 -2.93 17.34
N LEU A 57 -9.76 -2.57 18.13
CA LEU A 57 -10.37 -3.48 19.11
C LEU A 57 -11.19 -4.62 18.47
N ARG A 58 -11.54 -4.49 17.20
CA ARG A 58 -12.32 -5.46 16.44
C ARG A 58 -11.46 -6.35 15.57
N MET A 59 -10.19 -5.99 15.34
CA MET A 59 -9.27 -6.82 14.57
C MET A 59 -9.01 -8.11 15.32
N ARG A 60 -9.45 -9.23 14.73
CA ARG A 60 -9.20 -10.59 15.23
C ARG A 60 -8.02 -11.25 14.50
N SER A 61 -7.31 -10.49 13.66
CA SER A 61 -6.23 -10.99 12.81
C SER A 61 -4.98 -11.28 13.63
N ASP A 62 -4.30 -12.38 13.33
CA ASP A 62 -2.97 -12.71 13.86
C ASP A 62 -1.89 -11.71 13.36
N ASP A 63 -2.17 -10.97 12.29
CA ASP A 63 -1.28 -9.93 11.76
C ASP A 63 -2.02 -8.58 11.52
N PRO A 64 -1.81 -7.58 12.38
CA PRO A 64 -2.35 -6.22 12.21
C PRO A 64 -1.78 -5.47 10.99
N TYR A 65 -0.57 -5.82 10.54
CA TYR A 65 0.05 -5.20 9.37
C TYR A 65 -0.69 -5.57 8.09
N ASP A 66 -1.13 -6.82 7.98
CA ASP A 66 -1.90 -7.31 6.84
C ASP A 66 -3.23 -6.58 6.66
N GLU A 67 -3.95 -6.33 7.75
CA GLU A 67 -5.20 -5.57 7.75
C GLU A 67 -4.96 -4.11 7.40
N ALA A 68 -3.94 -3.48 8.00
CA ALA A 68 -3.57 -2.10 7.67
C ALA A 68 -3.15 -1.93 6.21
N ARG A 69 -2.38 -2.89 5.66
CA ARG A 69 -2.00 -2.90 4.24
C ARG A 69 -3.23 -3.10 3.34
N ALA A 70 -4.14 -4.01 3.69
CA ALA A 70 -5.36 -4.24 2.94
C ALA A 70 -6.23 -2.97 2.91
N GLU A 71 -6.37 -2.26 4.04
CA GLU A 71 -7.09 -0.99 4.10
C GLU A 71 -6.41 0.11 3.26
N LEU A 72 -5.08 0.20 3.30
CA LEU A 72 -4.30 1.13 2.48
C LEU A 72 -4.56 0.91 0.98
N VAL A 73 -4.50 -0.35 0.55
CA VAL A 73 -4.77 -0.77 -0.84
C VAL A 73 -6.21 -0.45 -1.23
N ARG A 74 -7.18 -0.80 -0.38
CA ARG A 74 -8.61 -0.51 -0.58
C ARG A 74 -8.83 0.98 -0.80
N ARG A 75 -8.29 1.82 0.08
CA ARG A 75 -8.38 3.29 -0.03
C ARG A 75 -7.76 3.84 -1.30
N PHE A 76 -6.61 3.30 -1.71
CA PHE A 76 -5.98 3.71 -2.95
C PHE A 76 -6.85 3.34 -4.17
N ALA A 77 -7.40 2.12 -4.20
CA ALA A 77 -8.20 1.61 -5.31
C ALA A 77 -9.54 2.34 -5.50
N TYR A 78 -10.23 2.70 -4.41
CA TYR A 78 -11.59 3.27 -4.48
C TYR A 78 -11.65 4.81 -4.58
N ARG A 79 -10.53 5.53 -4.57
CA ARG A 79 -10.52 7.01 -4.58
C ARG A 79 -10.08 7.56 -5.95
N PRO A 80 -10.99 7.86 -6.90
CA PRO A 80 -10.65 7.94 -8.34
C PRO A 80 -10.01 9.26 -8.82
N TRP A 81 -9.40 10.07 -7.95
CA TRP A 81 -8.88 11.40 -8.30
C TRP A 81 -7.39 11.61 -7.97
N TRP A 82 -6.66 10.53 -7.67
CA TRP A 82 -5.20 10.58 -7.55
C TRP A 82 -4.62 11.17 -8.83
N ARG A 83 -3.90 12.28 -8.65
CA ARG A 83 -3.24 12.98 -9.76
C ARG A 83 -2.28 12.00 -10.45
N ARG A 84 -1.99 12.23 -11.73
CA ARG A 84 -0.83 11.60 -12.38
C ARG A 84 0.39 11.75 -11.43
N PRO A 85 1.16 10.68 -11.20
CA PRO A 85 2.38 10.76 -10.38
C PRO A 85 3.26 11.91 -10.85
N ARG A 86 3.86 12.65 -9.92
CA ARG A 86 4.82 13.74 -10.23
C ARG A 86 6.27 13.24 -10.14
N GLY A 87 6.52 12.06 -10.67
CA GLY A 87 7.84 11.40 -10.65
C GLY A 87 7.85 10.07 -9.89
N GLY A 88 9.02 9.45 -9.80
CA GLY A 88 9.25 8.16 -9.14
C GLY A 88 9.58 7.01 -10.10
N VAL A 89 9.88 5.84 -9.54
CA VAL A 89 10.27 4.66 -10.33
C VAL A 89 9.09 4.04 -11.08
N LEU A 90 7.85 4.23 -10.58
CA LEU A 90 6.62 3.63 -11.11
C LEU A 90 5.71 4.63 -11.87
N ASP A 91 6.18 5.83 -12.17
CA ASP A 91 5.41 6.93 -12.78
C ASP A 91 4.71 6.58 -14.11
N ARG A 92 5.34 5.74 -14.94
CA ARG A 92 4.80 5.28 -16.25
C ARG A 92 3.75 4.19 -16.14
N LEU A 93 3.58 3.59 -14.95
CA LEU A 93 2.56 2.57 -14.73
C LEU A 93 1.22 3.23 -14.43
N THR A 94 0.15 2.60 -14.91
CA THR A 94 -1.21 2.92 -14.48
C THR A 94 -1.37 2.67 -12.98
N PRO A 95 -2.34 3.32 -12.30
CA PRO A 95 -2.58 3.08 -10.86
C PRO A 95 -2.73 1.59 -10.53
N GLN A 96 -3.42 0.83 -11.38
CA GLN A 96 -3.62 -0.60 -11.18
C GLN A 96 -2.33 -1.42 -11.36
N GLU A 97 -1.50 -1.10 -12.35
CA GLU A 97 -0.19 -1.74 -12.53
C GLU A 97 0.73 -1.45 -11.34
N ARG A 98 0.73 -0.20 -10.81
CA ARG A 98 1.51 0.14 -9.61
C ARG A 98 1.06 -0.65 -8.40
N LEU A 99 -0.25 -0.75 -8.21
CA LEU A 99 -0.83 -1.51 -7.12
C LEU A 99 -0.36 -2.96 -7.18
N VAL A 100 -0.57 -3.63 -8.31
CA VAL A 100 -0.20 -5.03 -8.49
C VAL A 100 1.31 -5.25 -8.29
N VAL A 101 2.16 -4.39 -8.86
CA VAL A 101 3.63 -4.53 -8.70
C VAL A 101 4.06 -4.29 -7.25
N THR A 102 3.52 -3.28 -6.59
CA THR A 102 3.83 -2.98 -5.18
C THR A 102 3.45 -4.16 -4.30
N MET A 103 2.27 -4.73 -4.49
CA MET A 103 1.81 -5.88 -3.72
C MET A 103 2.67 -7.13 -3.94
N ARG A 104 3.00 -7.42 -5.21
CA ARG A 104 3.71 -8.66 -5.57
C ARG A 104 5.21 -8.61 -5.26
N TYR A 105 5.86 -7.46 -5.51
CA TYR A 105 7.32 -7.35 -5.43
C TYR A 105 7.82 -6.63 -4.18
N PHE A 106 7.13 -5.58 -3.72
CA PHE A 106 7.55 -4.85 -2.52
C PHE A 106 7.01 -5.50 -1.25
N GLU A 107 5.72 -5.86 -1.24
CA GLU A 107 5.09 -6.47 -0.07
C GLU A 107 5.24 -8.00 -0.04
N GLY A 108 5.65 -8.62 -1.14
CA GLY A 108 5.85 -10.07 -1.25
C GLY A 108 4.55 -10.88 -1.16
N VAL A 109 3.39 -10.24 -1.32
CA VAL A 109 2.07 -10.89 -1.22
C VAL A 109 1.87 -11.80 -2.41
N ALA A 110 1.39 -13.04 -2.19
CA ALA A 110 1.13 -14.03 -3.25
C ALA A 110 0.18 -13.50 -4.34
N GLU A 111 0.21 -14.14 -5.52
CA GLU A 111 -0.61 -13.73 -6.67
C GLU A 111 -2.10 -13.87 -6.36
N GLU A 112 -2.47 -14.99 -5.77
CA GLU A 112 -3.81 -15.39 -5.38
C GLU A 112 -4.36 -14.45 -4.31
N GLN A 113 -3.53 -14.10 -3.31
CA GLN A 113 -3.92 -13.18 -2.25
C GLN A 113 -4.10 -11.75 -2.80
N THR A 114 -3.21 -11.32 -3.69
CA THR A 114 -3.34 -10.03 -4.39
C THR A 114 -4.63 -10.00 -5.23
N ALA A 115 -4.91 -11.09 -5.95
CA ALA A 115 -6.12 -11.25 -6.76
C ALA A 115 -7.39 -11.15 -5.91
N ALA A 116 -7.44 -11.86 -4.78
CA ALA A 116 -8.54 -11.83 -3.83
C ALA A 116 -8.76 -10.42 -3.26
N GLN A 117 -7.69 -9.72 -2.85
CA GLN A 117 -7.78 -8.37 -2.31
C GLN A 117 -8.29 -7.33 -3.34
N LEU A 118 -7.99 -7.54 -4.62
CA LEU A 118 -8.39 -6.64 -5.70
C LEU A 118 -9.70 -7.01 -6.38
N GLY A 119 -10.29 -8.17 -6.05
CA GLY A 119 -11.45 -8.71 -6.76
C GLY A 119 -11.15 -9.00 -8.24
N LEU A 120 -9.92 -9.40 -8.55
CA LEU A 120 -9.47 -9.72 -9.91
C LEU A 120 -9.17 -11.22 -10.03
N PRO A 121 -9.25 -11.83 -11.23
CA PRO A 121 -8.71 -13.16 -11.48
C PRO A 121 -7.18 -13.21 -11.31
N ALA A 122 -6.63 -14.32 -10.79
CA ALA A 122 -5.19 -14.51 -10.62
C ALA A 122 -4.41 -14.34 -11.95
N ASP A 123 -4.92 -14.91 -13.03
CA ASP A 123 -4.34 -14.76 -14.38
C ASP A 123 -4.26 -13.29 -14.82
N ARG A 124 -5.24 -12.48 -14.41
CA ARG A 124 -5.23 -11.04 -14.70
C ARG A 124 -4.16 -10.32 -13.89
N VAL A 125 -3.94 -10.69 -12.63
CA VAL A 125 -2.84 -10.16 -11.81
C VAL A 125 -1.49 -10.51 -12.44
N ARG A 126 -1.31 -11.75 -12.92
CA ARG A 126 -0.12 -12.19 -13.64
C ARG A 126 0.13 -11.38 -14.92
N ALA A 127 -0.90 -11.21 -15.74
CA ALA A 127 -0.81 -10.43 -16.97
C ALA A 127 -0.43 -8.96 -16.70
N ILE A 128 -1.00 -8.36 -15.65
CA ILE A 128 -0.66 -7.00 -15.22
C ILE A 128 0.80 -6.94 -14.76
N CYS A 129 1.28 -7.92 -13.98
CA CYS A 129 2.68 -7.99 -13.58
C CYS A 129 3.62 -8.02 -14.80
N ALA A 130 3.37 -8.92 -15.75
CA ALA A 130 4.20 -9.07 -16.94
C ALA A 130 4.25 -7.77 -17.76
N ARG A 131 3.09 -7.13 -17.97
CA ARG A 131 2.99 -5.85 -18.66
C ARG A 131 3.72 -4.73 -17.92
N ALA A 132 3.51 -4.61 -16.61
CA ALA A 132 4.15 -3.59 -15.80
C ALA A 132 5.68 -3.75 -15.80
N THR A 133 6.19 -4.97 -15.64
CA THR A 133 7.63 -5.25 -15.71
C THR A 133 8.20 -4.94 -17.10
N ALA A 134 7.48 -5.25 -18.19
CA ALA A 134 7.90 -4.88 -19.55
C ALA A 134 8.01 -3.35 -19.72
N THR A 135 7.01 -2.60 -19.23
CA THR A 135 7.02 -1.12 -19.22
C THR A 135 8.19 -0.57 -18.40
N LEU A 136 8.51 -1.16 -17.25
CA LEU A 136 9.65 -0.73 -16.43
C LEU A 136 11.00 -1.03 -17.12
N ARG A 137 11.13 -2.19 -17.78
CA ARG A 137 12.35 -2.58 -18.49
C ARG A 137 12.64 -1.70 -19.71
N SER A 138 11.61 -1.25 -20.44
CA SER A 138 11.79 -0.35 -21.58
C SER A 138 12.44 1.00 -21.21
N ARG A 139 12.37 1.43 -19.93
CA ARG A 139 13.10 2.60 -19.42
C ARG A 139 14.62 2.45 -19.49
N ARG A 140 15.11 1.26 -19.18
CA ARG A 140 16.55 0.99 -19.08
C ARG A 140 17.18 0.75 -20.45
N GLY A 141 16.37 0.53 -21.49
CA GLY A 141 16.82 0.38 -22.88
C GLY A 141 16.97 1.69 -23.65
N ALA A 142 16.47 2.82 -23.12
CA ALA A 142 16.67 4.16 -23.68
C ALA A 142 17.72 4.92 -22.86
N GLY A 143 18.95 4.41 -22.81
CA GLY A 143 20.09 5.24 -22.46
C GLY A 143 20.37 6.21 -23.61
N PRO A 144 20.87 7.44 -23.37
CA PRO A 144 21.36 8.28 -24.46
C PRO A 144 22.40 7.47 -25.23
N GLY A 145 22.18 7.24 -26.52
CA GLY A 145 23.18 6.63 -27.39
C GLY A 145 24.49 7.42 -27.27
N PRO A 146 25.66 6.75 -27.34
CA PRO A 146 26.94 7.47 -27.24
C PRO A 146 26.95 8.57 -28.30
N ALA A 147 27.13 9.81 -27.85
CA ALA A 147 27.33 10.94 -28.74
C ALA A 147 28.54 10.66 -29.64
N PRO A 148 28.48 11.04 -30.94
CA PRO A 148 29.57 10.83 -31.88
C PRO A 148 30.84 11.59 -31.51
#